data_AF-A0A7V0T8Z2-F1
#
_entry.id   AF-A0A7V0T8Z2-F1
#
_cell.length_a   1.000
_cell.length_b   1.000
_cell.length_c   1.000
_cell.angle_alpha   90.00
_cell.angle_beta   90.00
_cell.angle_gamma   90.00
#
_symmetry.space_group_name_H-M   'P 1'
#
loop_
_entity.id
_entity.type
_entity.pdbx_description
1 polymer ?
#
loop_
_entity_poly.entity_id
_entity_poly.type
_entity_poly.pdbx_seq_one_letter_code
_entity_poly.pdbx_strand_id
1 'polypeptide(L)' 'TMSNDSTFIGNTKARQCGGSLRGAAYATSEVTITPSRLISWDRGFNSEGEQLWGAVKGGYIFDKISSYSF' A
#
# COMPACT_ATOMS: atom_id res chain seq x y z
N THR A 1 15.62 9.06 23.95
CA THR A 1 14.16 8.90 23.84
C THR A 1 13.91 7.52 23.24
N MET A 2 13.28 6.62 23.98
CA MET A 2 13.03 5.24 23.53
C MET A 2 12.11 5.26 22.31
N SER A 3 12.63 5.00 21.11
CA SER A 3 11.84 4.83 19.89
C SER A 3 11.24 3.43 19.91
N ASN A 4 10.03 3.29 20.46
CA ASN A 4 9.21 2.10 20.29
C ASN A 4 8.64 2.07 18.85
N ASP A 5 9.49 2.12 17.83
CA ASP A 5 9.09 2.16 16.42
C ASP A 5 8.75 0.75 15.93
N SER A 6 7.65 0.22 16.46
CA SER A 6 7.03 -1.02 16.01
C SER A 6 6.21 -0.86 14.71
N THR A 7 6.38 0.29 14.04
CA THR A 7 5.65 0.64 12.83
C THR A 7 6.62 0.74 11.65
N PHE A 8 6.30 0.03 10.57
CA PHE A 8 6.98 0.15 9.29
C PHE A 8 6.07 0.88 8.30
N ILE A 9 6.61 1.88 7.61
CA ILE A 9 5.90 2.63 6.58
C ILE A 9 6.71 2.52 5.29
N GLY A 10 6.05 2.21 4.18
CA GLY A 10 6.69 2.10 2.89
C GLY A 10 5.75 2.45 1.75
N ASN A 11 6.32 2.93 0.65
CA ASN A 11 5.58 3.21 -0.57
C ASN A 11 6.43 2.94 -1.81
N THR A 12 5.76 2.68 -2.93
CA THR A 12 6.41 2.65 -4.25
C THR A 12 6.96 4.03 -4.59
N LYS A 13 8.11 4.07 -5.27
CA LYS A 13 8.72 5.33 -5.70
C LYS A 13 7.98 5.94 -6.90
N ALA A 14 7.20 6.99 -6.64
CA ALA A 14 6.47 7.77 -7.65
C ALA A 14 5.78 6.85 -8.69
N ARG A 15 6.04 7.06 -9.99
CA ARG A 15 5.47 6.29 -11.10
C ARG A 15 6.38 5.14 -11.57
N GLN A 16 7.36 4.72 -10.77
CA GLN A 16 8.38 3.76 -11.19
C GLN A 16 7.93 2.30 -11.12
N CYS A 17 6.78 2.02 -10.50
CA CYS A 17 6.12 0.72 -10.58
C CYS A 17 5.22 0.68 -11.82
N GLY A 18 5.83 0.49 -12.99
CA GLY A 18 5.11 0.36 -14.26
C GLY A 18 4.31 -0.95 -14.35
N GLY A 19 3.22 -0.94 -15.12
CA GLY A 19 2.42 -2.14 -15.39
C GLY A 19 1.14 -1.81 -16.14
N SER A 20 0.55 -2.82 -16.80
CA SER A 20 -0.62 -2.67 -17.68
C SER A 20 -1.92 -3.24 -17.11
N LEU A 21 -1.95 -3.57 -15.81
CA LEU A 21 -3.12 -4.18 -15.17
C LEU A 21 -4.35 -3.28 -15.34
N ARG A 22 -5.39 -3.83 -15.98
CA ARG A 22 -6.66 -3.13 -16.25
C ARG A 22 -6.48 -1.77 -16.93
N GLY A 23 -5.47 -1.66 -17.81
CA GLY A 23 -5.21 -0.43 -18.58
C GLY A 23 -4.46 0.66 -17.83
N ALA A 24 -3.99 0.41 -16.61
CA ALA A 24 -3.07 1.34 -15.93
C ALA A 24 -1.75 1.45 -16.71
N ALA A 25 -1.04 2.56 -16.53
CA ALA A 25 0.34 2.75 -16.94
C ALA A 25 1.32 2.50 -15.78
N TYR A 26 0.89 2.78 -14.55
CA TYR A 26 1.65 2.51 -13.34
C TYR A 26 0.73 2.20 -12.16
N ALA A 27 1.30 1.55 -11.15
CA ALA A 27 0.67 1.32 -9.87
C ALA A 27 1.39 2.10 -8.76
N THR A 28 0.65 2.45 -7.71
CA THR A 28 1.23 2.89 -6.44
C THR A 28 0.78 1.95 -5.34
N SER A 29 1.67 1.68 -4.41
CA SER A 29 1.36 1.03 -3.14
C SER A 29 1.83 1.91 -2.00
N GLU A 30 0.99 2.07 -0.98
CA GLU A 30 1.32 2.68 0.31
C GLU A 30 0.95 1.68 1.40
N VAL A 31 1.92 1.32 2.24
CA VAL A 31 1.77 0.28 3.25
C VAL A 31 2.21 0.80 4.61
N THR A 32 1.38 0.56 5.62
CA THR A 32 1.74 0.74 7.04
C THR A 32 1.53 -0.57 7.78
N ILE A 33 2.56 -1.06 8.44
CA ILE A 33 2.53 -2.26 9.27
C ILE A 33 2.80 -1.86 10.71
N THR A 34 1.98 -2.36 11.62
CA THR A 34 2.13 -2.20 13.07
C THR A 34 2.08 -3.60 13.72
N PRO A 35 2.25 -3.74 15.05
CA PRO A 35 2.13 -5.06 15.69
C PRO A 35 0.77 -5.75 15.51
N SER A 36 -0.31 -4.98 15.32
CA SER A 36 -1.69 -5.48 15.32
C SER A 36 -2.44 -5.32 14.01
N ARG A 37 -1.89 -4.58 13.03
CA ARG A 37 -2.58 -4.31 11.75
C ARG A 37 -1.63 -4.04 10.60
N LEU A 38 -2.14 -4.31 9.40
CA LEU A 38 -1.58 -3.88 8.11
C LEU A 38 -2.60 -2.97 7.41
N ILE A 39 -2.13 -1.84 6.90
CA ILE A 39 -2.90 -0.95 6.03
C ILE A 39 -2.26 -1.02 4.66
N SER A 40 -3.00 -1.42 3.63
CA SER A 40 -2.50 -1.47 2.24
C SER A 40 -3.38 -0.62 1.35
N TRP A 41 -2.77 0.29 0.60
CA TRP A 41 -3.45 1.10 -0.38
C TRP A 41 -2.84 0.96 -1.76
N ASP A 42 -3.38 0.02 -2.52
CA ASP A 42 -2.96 -0.27 -3.88
C ASP A 42 -3.90 0.37 -4.89
N ARG A 43 -3.32 1.11 -5.84
CA ARG A 43 -4.05 1.86 -6.87
C ARG A 43 -3.30 1.80 -8.19
N GLY A 44 -4.04 1.77 -9.29
CA GLY A 44 -3.48 1.90 -10.63
C GLY A 44 -3.98 3.14 -11.33
N PHE A 45 -3.09 3.76 -12.09
CA PHE A 45 -3.33 5.03 -12.76
C PHE A 45 -2.94 4.94 -14.23
N ASN A 46 -3.63 5.69 -15.09
CA ASN A 46 -3.21 5.89 -16.48
C ASN A 46 -2.00 6.85 -16.56
N SER A 47 -1.50 7.12 -17.77
CA SER A 47 -0.35 8.02 -18.01
C SER A 47 -0.60 9.47 -17.56
N GLU A 48 -1.85 9.90 -17.60
CA GLU A 48 -2.28 11.25 -17.19
C GLU A 48 -2.39 11.38 -15.66
N GLY A 49 -2.42 10.25 -14.95
CA GLY A 49 -2.50 10.19 -13.49
C GLY A 49 -3.92 10.02 -12.95
N GLU A 50 -4.87 9.66 -13.80
CA GLU A 50 -6.24 9.32 -13.39
C GLU A 50 -6.27 7.90 -12.83
N GLN A 51 -6.93 7.73 -11.68
CA GLN A 51 -7.05 6.42 -11.05
C GLN A 51 -8.03 5.54 -11.83
N LEU A 52 -7.58 4.38 -12.30
CA LEU A 52 -8.39 3.41 -13.02
C LEU A 52 -8.92 2.28 -12.13
N TRP A 53 -8.14 1.90 -11.11
CA TRP A 53 -8.53 0.82 -10.20
C TRP A 53 -7.95 1.01 -8.80
N GLY A 54 -8.43 0.18 -7.87
CA GLY A 54 -8.06 0.23 -6.46
C GLY A 54 -9.04 1.07 -5.65
N ALA A 55 -8.80 1.13 -4.33
CA ALA A 55 -9.66 1.89 -3.44
C ALA A 55 -9.47 3.41 -3.67
N VAL A 56 -10.56 4.17 -3.67
CA VAL A 56 -10.52 5.63 -3.92
C VAL A 56 -10.40 6.43 -2.63
N LYS A 57 -11.04 5.96 -1.55
CA LYS A 57 -11.17 6.73 -0.30
C LYS A 57 -10.05 6.46 0.72
N GLY A 58 -9.37 5.32 0.62
CA GLY A 58 -8.31 4.95 1.55
C GLY A 58 -7.93 3.47 1.43
N GLY A 59 -6.85 3.10 2.12
CA GLY A 59 -6.35 1.74 2.15
C GLY A 59 -7.27 0.77 2.89
N TYR A 60 -7.16 -0.51 2.52
CA TYR A 60 -7.77 -1.59 3.27
C TYR A 60 -7.05 -1.77 4.60
N ILE A 61 -7.83 -2.05 5.64
CA ILE A 61 -7.32 -2.32 6.99
C ILE A 61 -7.46 -3.81 7.25
N PHE A 62 -6.33 -4.46 7.51
CA PHE A 62 -6.26 -5.86 7.89
C PHE A 62 -5.82 -5.96 9.33
N ASP A 63 -6.72 -6.42 10.19
CA ASP A 63 -6.41 -6.69 11.60
C ASP A 63 -5.73 -8.05 11.74
N LYS A 64 -4.71 -8.10 12.61
CA LYS A 64 -3.96 -9.32 12.87
C LYS A 64 -4.77 -10.25 13.76
N ILE A 65 -5.23 -11.36 13.18
CA ILE A 65 -6.04 -12.37 13.91
C ILE A 65 -5.20 -13.40 14.68
N SER A 66 -3.97 -13.65 14.23
CA SER A 66 -3.04 -14.59 14.86
C SER A 66 -1.59 -14.18 14.60
N SER A 67 -0.68 -14.63 15.47
CA SER A 67 0.76 -14.49 15.28
C SER A 67 1.35 -15.82 14.85
N TYR A 68 2.18 -15.80 13.82
CA TYR A 68 3.05 -16.92 13.47
C TYR A 68 4.46 -16.61 13.92
N SER A 69 5.09 -17.59 14.56
CA SER A 69 6.50 -17.56 14.95
C SER A 69 7.16 -18.77 14.29
N PHE A 70 8.35 -18.54 13.73
CA PHE A 70 9.16 -19.59 13.09
C PHE A 70 10.09 -20.24 14.11
#